data_AF-A0A6I3U9E0-F1
#
_entry.id   AF-A0A6I3U9E0-F1
#
_cell.length_a   1.000
_cell.length_b   1.000
_cell.length_c   1.000
_cell.angle_alpha   90.00
_cell.angle_beta   90.00
_cell.angle_gamma   90.00
#
_symmetry.space_group_name_H-M   'P 1'
#
loop_
_entity.id
_entity.type
_entity.pdbx_description
1 polymer ?
#
loop_
_entity_poly.entity_id
_entity_poly.type
_entity_poly.pdbx_seq_one_letter_code
_entity_poly.pdbx_strand_id
1 'polypeptide(L)'
;YLGNSIFYAGTFAIGSIIVNALAGFAFAKVNFSGKKILFGFLLALLIIPVETVLIPQFTIINSLGLVNNRLAVIIPGLASVFNIYLFRNFFIAIPEEILESAKMDGASIVRIFFRIMLPMSKPAVATVGVL
;
A
#
# COMPACT_ATOMS: atom_id res chain seq x y z
N TYR A 1 0.69 -8.12 27.61
CA TYR A 1 1.72 -7.82 26.60
C TYR A 1 1.39 -8.41 25.24
N LEU A 2 1.19 -9.73 25.10
CA LEU A 2 0.90 -10.38 23.82
C LEU A 2 -0.29 -9.79 23.04
N GLY A 3 -1.43 -9.55 23.72
CA GLY A 3 -2.64 -9.01 23.07
C GLY A 3 -2.48 -7.61 22.47
N ASN A 4 -1.69 -6.74 23.12
CA ASN A 4 -1.40 -5.40 22.59
C ASN A 4 -0.51 -5.48 21.34
N SER A 5 0.48 -6.38 21.34
CA SER A 5 1.37 -6.58 20.19
C SER A 5 0.63 -7.19 19.00
N ILE A 6 -0.26 -8.16 19.24
CA ILE A 6 -1.10 -8.75 18.18
C ILE A 6 -2.04 -7.70 17.59
N PHE A 7 -2.70 -6.90 18.44
CA PHE A 7 -3.56 -5.81 17.98
C PHE A 7 -2.78 -4.79 17.15
N TYR A 8 -1.57 -4.43 17.60
CA TYR A 8 -0.69 -3.50 16.92
C TYR A 8 -0.26 -4.03 15.54
N ALA A 9 0.32 -5.24 15.50
CA ALA A 9 0.78 -5.87 14.26
C ALA A 9 -0.38 -6.10 13.29
N GLY A 10 -1.54 -6.57 13.78
CA GLY A 10 -2.73 -6.79 12.95
C GLY A 10 -3.25 -5.50 12.33
N THR A 11 -3.36 -4.43 13.13
CA THR A 11 -3.83 -3.12 12.64
C THR A 11 -2.85 -2.53 11.62
N PHE A 12 -1.55 -2.62 11.89
CA PHE A 12 -0.51 -2.19 10.98
C PHE A 12 -0.54 -2.97 9.67
N ALA A 13 -0.57 -4.31 9.72
CA ALA A 13 -0.59 -5.17 8.55
C ALA A 13 -1.82 -4.91 7.66
N ILE A 14 -3.02 -4.84 8.26
CA ILE A 14 -4.25 -4.56 7.52
C ILE A 14 -4.20 -3.15 6.88
N GLY A 15 -3.78 -2.14 7.64
CA GLY A 15 -3.66 -0.78 7.13
C GLY A 15 -2.64 -0.68 5.99
N SER A 16 -1.47 -1.30 6.16
CA SER A 16 -0.40 -1.37 5.18
C SER A 16 -0.88 -2.06 3.89
N ILE A 17 -1.54 -3.23 4.00
CA ILE A 17 -2.11 -3.93 2.85
C ILE A 17 -3.08 -3.03 2.10
N ILE A 18 -4.04 -2.41 2.79
CA ILE A 18 -5.07 -1.58 2.15
C ILE A 18 -4.44 -0.37 1.44
N VAL A 19 -3.59 0.39 2.14
CA VAL A 19 -2.97 1.61 1.61
C VAL A 19 -2.08 1.30 0.41
N ASN A 20 -1.19 0.32 0.55
CA ASN A 20 -0.24 -0.03 -0.51
C ASN A 20 -0.92 -0.72 -1.70
N ALA A 21 -1.94 -1.55 -1.47
CA ALA A 21 -2.72 -2.17 -2.54
C ALA A 21 -3.55 -1.12 -3.30
N LEU A 22 -4.17 -0.16 -2.64
CA LEU A 22 -4.91 0.91 -3.33
C LEU A 22 -3.99 1.75 -4.23
N ALA A 23 -2.82 2.15 -3.71
CA ALA A 23 -1.82 2.86 -4.49
C ALA A 23 -1.30 2.01 -5.65
N GLY A 24 -0.95 0.74 -5.40
CA GLY A 24 -0.53 -0.20 -6.43
C GLY A 24 -1.59 -0.38 -7.51
N PHE A 25 -2.86 -0.46 -7.14
CA PHE A 25 -4.00 -0.58 -8.06
C PHE A 25 -4.14 0.67 -8.92
N ALA A 26 -4.01 1.86 -8.34
CA ALA A 26 -4.00 3.11 -9.11
C ALA A 26 -2.85 3.13 -10.13
N PHE A 27 -1.62 2.80 -9.71
CA PHE A 27 -0.46 2.74 -10.61
C PHE A 27 -0.47 1.58 -11.61
N ALA A 28 -1.31 0.56 -11.42
CA ALA A 28 -1.49 -0.53 -12.37
C ALA A 28 -2.61 -0.20 -13.35
N LYS A 29 -3.84 0.01 -12.85
CA LYS A 29 -5.08 -0.03 -13.64
C LYS A 29 -5.74 1.32 -13.88
N VAL A 30 -5.43 2.35 -13.09
CA VAL A 30 -6.01 3.69 -13.29
C VAL A 30 -5.13 4.49 -14.25
N ASN A 31 -5.77 5.15 -15.22
CA ASN A 31 -5.10 6.06 -16.16
C ASN A 31 -5.20 7.49 -15.61
N PHE A 32 -4.07 8.05 -15.20
CA PHE A 32 -3.97 9.42 -14.71
C PHE A 32 -2.69 10.10 -15.23
N SER A 33 -2.75 11.42 -15.37
CA SER A 33 -1.64 12.23 -15.89
C SER A 33 -0.41 12.13 -15.00
N GLY A 34 0.79 11.98 -15.60
CA GLY A 34 2.05 11.90 -14.85
C GLY A 34 2.34 10.55 -14.19
N LYS A 35 1.48 9.53 -14.35
CA LYS A 35 1.63 8.18 -13.77
C LYS A 35 3.04 7.59 -13.87
N LYS A 36 3.67 7.66 -15.05
CA LYS A 36 5.03 7.13 -15.28
C LYS A 36 6.11 7.92 -14.52
N ILE A 37 6.01 9.24 -14.51
CA ILE A 37 6.96 10.12 -13.83
C ILE A 37 6.85 9.93 -12.33
N LEU A 38 5.63 9.97 -11.78
CA LEU A 38 5.40 9.78 -10.35
C LEU A 38 5.86 8.39 -9.89
N PHE A 39 5.59 7.35 -10.69
CA PHE A 39 6.06 6.01 -10.35
C PHE A 39 7.59 5.89 -10.41
N GLY A 40 8.23 6.48 -11.43
CA GLY A 40 9.69 6.54 -11.50
C GLY A 40 10.32 7.28 -10.32
N PHE A 41 9.71 8.39 -9.89
CA PHE A 41 10.11 9.12 -8.69
C PHE A 41 9.96 8.27 -7.43
N LEU A 42 8.84 7.55 -7.27
CA LEU A 42 8.66 6.61 -6.18
C LEU A 42 9.80 5.58 -6.16
N LEU A 43 10.11 4.94 -7.30
CA LEU A 43 11.21 3.97 -7.35
C LEU A 43 12.57 4.58 -6.98
N ALA A 44 12.84 5.83 -7.34
CA ALA A 44 14.07 6.52 -6.94
C ALA A 44 14.17 6.68 -5.41
N LEU A 45 13.04 6.84 -4.70
CA LEU A 45 13.02 6.92 -3.23
C LEU A 45 13.46 5.62 -2.55
N LEU A 46 13.43 4.47 -3.23
CA LEU A 46 13.95 3.20 -2.67
C LEU A 46 15.46 3.22 -2.43
N ILE A 47 16.18 4.14 -3.08
CA ILE A 47 17.64 4.30 -2.92
C ILE A 47 17.96 5.05 -1.62
N ILE A 48 17.00 5.83 -1.08
CA ILE A 48 17.21 6.64 0.12
C ILE A 48 17.26 5.71 1.34
N PRO A 49 18.35 5.76 2.15
CA PRO A 49 18.44 4.97 3.37
C PRO A 49 17.39 5.37 4.39
N VAL A 50 16.78 4.39 5.07
CA VAL A 50 15.69 4.61 6.05
C VAL A 50 16.16 5.47 7.21
N GLU A 51 17.44 5.37 7.59
CA GLU A 51 18.07 6.14 8.65
C GLU A 51 18.05 7.65 8.34
N THR A 52 18.10 8.03 7.06
CA THR A 52 18.09 9.43 6.62
C THR A 52 16.74 10.10 6.87
N VAL A 53 15.66 9.33 6.74
CA VAL A 53 14.28 9.83 6.90
C VAL A 53 13.75 9.72 8.32
N LEU A 54 14.46 9.01 9.22
CA LEU A 54 14.05 8.79 10.60
C LEU A 54 13.87 10.10 11.40
N ILE A 55 14.85 11.01 11.33
CA ILE A 55 14.80 12.29 12.07
C ILE A 55 13.64 13.18 11.56
N PRO A 56 13.49 13.41 10.23
CA PRO A 56 12.33 14.12 9.70
C PRO A 56 11.00 13.49 10.12
N GLN A 57 10.90 12.16 10.03
CA GLN A 57 9.69 11.42 10.38
C GLN A 57 9.33 11.56 11.86
N PHE A 58 10.31 11.46 12.76
CA PHE A 58 10.12 11.73 14.19
C PHE A 58 9.67 13.17 14.44
N THR A 59 10.27 14.14 13.75
CA THR A 59 9.91 15.55 13.88
C THR A 59 8.46 15.80 13.49
N ILE A 60 7.97 15.16 12.43
CA ILE A 60 6.55 15.22 12.00
C ILE A 60 5.64 14.58 13.05
N ILE A 61 5.98 13.39 13.55
CA ILE A 61 5.19 12.73 14.60
C ILE A 61 5.13 13.57 15.90
N ASN A 62 6.24 14.22 16.25
CA ASN A 62 6.32 15.12 17.39
C ASN A 62 5.47 16.38 17.20
N SER A 63 5.51 17.01 16.03
CA SER A 63 4.65 18.17 15.74
C SER A 63 3.16 17.83 15.73
N LEU A 64 2.81 16.60 15.38
CA LEU A 64 1.45 16.06 15.49
C LEU A 64 1.04 15.70 16.93
N GLY A 65 1.94 15.80 17.91
CA GLY A 65 1.67 15.43 19.30
C GLY A 65 1.48 13.92 19.52
N LEU A 66 1.92 13.09 18.56
CA LEU A 66 1.65 11.65 18.55
C LEU A 66 2.75 10.81 19.20
N VAL A 67 3.85 11.39 19.69
CA VAL A 67 5.05 10.66 20.17
C VAL A 67 4.74 9.58 21.20
N ASN A 68 3.81 9.84 22.12
CA ASN A 68 3.43 8.88 23.17
C ASN A 68 2.25 7.97 22.77
N ASN A 69 1.88 7.96 21.48
CA ASN A 69 0.75 7.21 20.93
C ASN A 69 1.25 6.10 20.00
N ARG A 70 0.53 4.99 19.95
CA ARG A 70 0.78 3.86 19.03
C ARG A 70 0.75 4.29 17.56
N LEU A 71 0.00 5.35 17.26
CA LEU A 71 -0.06 5.96 15.93
C LEU A 71 1.28 6.53 15.44
N ALA A 72 2.20 6.88 16.36
CA ALA A 72 3.55 7.36 16.02
C ALA A 72 4.32 6.41 15.10
N VAL A 73 4.08 5.11 15.24
CA VAL A 73 4.80 4.09 14.47
C VAL A 73 3.91 3.52 13.36
N ILE A 74 2.59 3.42 13.58
CA ILE A 74 1.66 2.91 12.55
C ILE A 74 1.63 3.86 11.36
N ILE A 75 1.28 5.13 11.57
CA ILE A 75 0.98 6.08 10.48
C ILE A 75 2.13 6.21 9.49
N PRO A 76 3.38 6.43 9.92
CA PRO A 76 4.48 6.59 8.97
C PRO A 76 4.80 5.32 8.18
N GLY A 77 4.60 4.15 8.77
CA GLY A 77 4.91 2.86 8.12
C GLY A 77 3.79 2.33 7.21
N LEU A 78 2.60 2.95 7.19
CA LEU A 78 1.47 2.47 6.39
C LEU A 78 1.74 2.50 4.88
N ALA A 79 2.53 3.46 4.41
CA ALA A 79 2.88 3.60 3.01
C ALA A 79 4.34 3.23 2.80
N SER A 80 4.58 2.22 1.97
CA SER A 80 5.93 1.77 1.59
C SER A 80 6.01 1.70 0.08
N VAL A 81 6.99 2.41 -0.47
CA VAL A 81 7.26 2.42 -1.91
C VAL A 81 7.45 1.00 -2.44
N PHE A 82 8.16 0.14 -1.69
CA PHE A 82 8.38 -1.25 -2.07
C PHE A 82 7.07 -2.03 -2.13
N ASN A 83 6.19 -1.87 -1.14
CA ASN A 83 4.89 -2.54 -1.10
C ASN A 83 3.98 -2.06 -2.24
N ILE A 84 3.98 -0.76 -2.55
CA ILE A 84 3.25 -0.19 -3.69
C ILE A 84 3.76 -0.79 -5.01
N TYR A 85 5.08 -0.85 -5.19
CA TYR A 85 5.73 -1.46 -6.35
C TYR A 85 5.35 -2.94 -6.48
N LEU A 86 5.40 -3.70 -5.38
CA LEU A 86 5.05 -5.11 -5.34
C LEU A 86 3.59 -5.32 -5.78
N PHE A 87 2.63 -4.65 -5.13
CA PHE A 87 1.22 -4.75 -5.50
C PHE A 87 0.97 -4.37 -6.95
N ARG A 88 1.59 -3.28 -7.43
CA ARG A 88 1.46 -2.86 -8.83
C ARG A 88 1.91 -3.95 -9.78
N ASN A 89 3.05 -4.61 -9.53
CA ASN A 89 3.54 -5.67 -10.40
C ASN A 89 2.60 -6.87 -10.45
N PHE A 90 2.01 -7.26 -9.31
CA PHE A 90 0.98 -8.28 -9.27
C PHE A 90 -0.28 -7.87 -10.04
N PHE A 91 -0.75 -6.64 -9.88
CA PHE A 91 -1.95 -6.17 -10.56
C PHE A 91 -1.76 -6.00 -12.07
N ILE A 92 -0.56 -5.67 -12.55
CA ILE A 92 -0.27 -5.59 -13.99
C ILE A 92 -0.36 -6.97 -14.65
N ALA A 93 0.03 -8.03 -13.94
CA ALA A 93 -0.07 -9.39 -14.45
C ALA A 93 -1.52 -9.90 -14.58
N ILE A 94 -2.50 -9.21 -14.00
CA ILE A 94 -3.92 -9.54 -14.14
C ILE A 94 -4.44 -9.00 -15.50
N PRO A 95 -4.93 -9.86 -16.40
CA PRO A 95 -5.44 -9.45 -17.72
C PRO A 95 -6.58 -8.41 -17.62
N GLU A 96 -6.64 -7.47 -18.57
CA GLU A 96 -7.63 -6.39 -18.56
C GLU A 96 -9.04 -6.90 -18.90
N GLU A 97 -9.12 -7.97 -19.69
CA GLU A 97 -10.36 -8.63 -20.11
C GLU A 97 -11.20 -9.08 -18.90
N ILE A 98 -10.55 -9.46 -17.80
CA ILE A 98 -11.22 -9.82 -16.54
C ILE A 98 -11.92 -8.60 -15.94
N LEU A 99 -11.26 -7.43 -15.99
CA LEU A 99 -11.82 -6.18 -15.46
C LEU A 99 -12.92 -5.65 -16.38
N GLU A 100 -12.75 -5.77 -17.70
CA GLU A 100 -13.77 -5.40 -18.69
C GLU A 100 -15.02 -6.25 -18.55
N SER A 101 -14.87 -7.58 -18.39
CA SER A 101 -15.98 -8.49 -18.10
C SER A 101 -16.72 -8.08 -16.82
N ALA A 102 -16.00 -7.84 -15.72
CA ALA A 102 -16.61 -7.40 -14.48
C ALA A 102 -17.34 -6.04 -14.60
N LYS A 103 -16.81 -5.11 -15.42
CA LYS A 103 -17.48 -3.83 -15.71
C LYS A 103 -18.75 -4.04 -16.55
N MET A 104 -18.75 -4.96 -17.51
CA MET A 104 -19.95 -5.33 -18.28
C MET A 104 -21.03 -5.92 -17.37
N ASP A 105 -20.64 -6.67 -16.35
CA ASP A 105 -21.54 -7.18 -15.28
C ASP A 105 -21.98 -6.10 -14.27
N GLY A 106 -21.63 -4.82 -14.49
CA GLY A 106 -21.99 -3.71 -13.62
C GLY A 106 -21.22 -3.64 -12.30
N ALA A 107 -20.05 -4.29 -12.19
CA ALA A 107 -19.23 -4.19 -10.99
C ALA A 107 -18.60 -2.79 -10.86
N SER A 108 -18.81 -2.15 -9.70
CA SER A 108 -18.13 -0.90 -9.37
C SER A 108 -16.63 -1.10 -9.18
N ILE A 109 -15.85 -0.03 -9.32
CA ILE A 109 -14.38 -0.09 -9.13
C ILE A 109 -13.96 -0.60 -7.75
N VAL A 110 -14.72 -0.23 -6.70
CA VAL A 110 -14.51 -0.72 -5.34
C VAL A 110 -14.76 -2.23 -5.27
N ARG A 111 -15.81 -2.71 -5.93
CA ARG A 111 -16.10 -4.14 -6.02
C ARG A 111 -15.01 -4.88 -6.78
N ILE A 112 -14.53 -4.35 -7.90
CA ILE A 112 -13.42 -4.92 -8.68
C ILE A 112 -12.17 -5.00 -7.82
N PHE A 113 -11.82 -3.95 -7.10
CA PHE A 113 -10.66 -3.93 -6.22
C PHE A 113 -10.73 -5.03 -5.14
N PHE A 114 -11.81 -5.04 -4.34
CA PHE A 114 -11.91 -5.97 -3.20
C PHE A 114 -12.25 -7.41 -3.59
N ARG A 115 -13.00 -7.64 -4.67
CA ARG A 115 -13.46 -8.98 -5.06
C ARG A 115 -12.62 -9.64 -6.15
N ILE A 116 -11.83 -8.88 -6.91
CA ILE A 116 -11.04 -9.41 -8.03
C ILE A 116 -9.56 -9.13 -7.81
N MET A 117 -9.17 -7.86 -7.78
CA MET A 117 -7.74 -7.49 -7.77
C MET A 117 -7.02 -7.98 -6.53
N LEU A 118 -7.56 -7.68 -5.34
CA LEU A 118 -6.93 -8.03 -4.07
C LEU A 118 -6.86 -9.57 -3.86
N PRO A 119 -7.93 -10.35 -4.10
CA PRO A 119 -7.88 -11.82 -3.99
C PRO A 119 -7.02 -12.52 -5.04
N MET A 120 -6.89 -11.96 -6.25
CA MET A 120 -5.98 -12.49 -7.26
C MET A 120 -4.50 -12.20 -6.94
N SER A 121 -4.25 -11.24 -6.04
CA SER A 121 -2.91 -10.86 -5.59
C SER A 121 -2.58 -11.40 -4.19
N LYS A 122 -3.18 -12.53 -3.79
CA LYS A 122 -2.92 -13.21 -2.51
C LYS A 122 -1.44 -13.35 -2.16
N PRO A 123 -0.52 -13.70 -3.09
CA PRO A 123 0.89 -13.75 -2.75
C PRO A 123 1.45 -12.40 -2.29
N ALA A 124 1.09 -11.30 -2.95
CA ALA A 124 1.48 -9.94 -2.53
C ALA A 124 0.90 -9.59 -1.16
N VAL A 125 -0.38 -9.93 -0.92
CA VAL A 125 -1.04 -9.72 0.37
C VAL A 125 -0.32 -10.47 1.48
N ALA A 126 0.07 -11.72 1.24
CA ALA A 126 0.82 -12.53 2.19
C ALA A 126 2.22 -11.94 2.46
N THR A 127 2.95 -11.52 1.42
CA THR A 127 4.26 -10.87 1.58
C THR A 127 4.15 -9.60 2.42
N VAL A 128 3.25 -8.68 2.06
CA VAL A 128 3.09 -7.41 2.79
C VAL A 128 2.52 -7.62 4.20
N GLY A 129 1.73 -8.67 4.42
CA GLY A 129 1.20 -8.99 5.75
C GLY A 129 2.23 -9.58 6.71
N VAL A 130 3.35 -10.11 6.20
CA VAL A 130 4.43 -10.71 6.99
C VAL A 130 5.57 -9.72 7.25
N LEU A 131 5.82 -8.79 6.33
CA LEU A 131 6.82 -7.72 6.45
C LEU A 131 6.39 -6.65 7.47
#